data_AF-A0A7K3ZU93-F1
#
_entry.id   AF-A0A7K3ZU93-F1
#
_cell.length_a   1.000
_cell.length_b   1.000
_cell.length_c   1.000
_cell.angle_alpha   90.00
_cell.angle_beta   90.00
_cell.angle_gamma   90.00
#
_symmetry.space_group_name_H-M   'P 1'
#
loop_
_entity.id
_entity.type
_entity.pdbx_description
1 polymer ?
#
loop_
_entity_poly.entity_id
_entity_poly.type
_entity_poly.pdbx_seq_one_letter_code
_entity_poly.pdbx_strand_id
1 'polypeptide(L)'
;MLSQSQLSPSQIYIESERWQCSFGWGEPIKLGMVLEAVDLSSEGRDFSYIIEASLIPQLEFMDEEILEEARAEGLNGPEEMLRYAYECYGGVPVNIDALQPAKASCGMSSFVAESSIDTVITRTGEATESRHFQDLSEAITFARDFYAVYVPIIFGFIDVILDNPLRAGGTGWDKIKQMAKK
;
A
#
# COMPACT_ATOMS: atom_id res chain seq x y z
N MET A 1 -6.14 -10.42 -13.81
CA MET A 1 -7.33 -10.52 -12.93
C MET A 1 -6.92 -9.90 -11.61
N LEU A 2 -7.79 -9.15 -10.93
CA LEU A 2 -7.47 -8.62 -9.61
C LEU A 2 -7.47 -9.78 -8.62
N SER A 3 -6.40 -9.93 -7.85
CA SER A 3 -6.29 -10.89 -6.76
C SER A 3 -6.13 -10.14 -5.44
N GLN A 4 -6.64 -10.73 -4.36
CA GLN A 4 -6.53 -10.18 -3.02
C GLN A 4 -6.24 -11.30 -2.03
N SER A 5 -5.28 -11.06 -1.14
CA SER A 5 -4.95 -11.95 -0.03
C SER A 5 -4.80 -11.16 1.27
N GLN A 6 -4.97 -11.84 2.39
CA GLN A 6 -4.75 -11.27 3.71
C GLN A 6 -3.35 -11.62 4.18
N LEU A 7 -2.53 -10.63 4.51
CA LEU A 7 -1.17 -10.82 5.01
C LEU A 7 -1.14 -10.92 6.54
N SER A 8 -2.01 -10.16 7.20
CA SER A 8 -2.17 -10.15 8.66
C SER A 8 -3.57 -9.63 9.02
N PRO A 9 -3.96 -9.61 10.32
CA PRO A 9 -5.22 -9.00 10.74
C PRO A 9 -5.38 -7.52 10.31
N SER A 10 -4.27 -6.79 10.16
CA SER A 10 -4.25 -5.38 9.78
C SER A 10 -3.73 -5.11 8.37
N GLN A 11 -3.44 -6.14 7.57
CA GLN A 11 -2.83 -5.96 6.26
C GLN A 11 -3.53 -6.80 5.19
N ILE A 12 -3.84 -6.15 4.08
CA ILE A 12 -4.35 -6.75 2.87
C ILE A 12 -3.33 -6.52 1.76
N TYR A 13 -3.10 -7.53 0.94
CA TYR A 13 -2.35 -7.40 -0.29
C TYR A 13 -3.26 -7.56 -1.51
N ILE A 14 -3.04 -6.74 -2.52
CA ILE A 14 -3.83 -6.70 -3.74
C ILE A 14 -2.86 -6.65 -4.92
N GLU A 15 -3.13 -7.45 -5.94
CA GLU A 15 -2.30 -7.48 -7.13
C GLU A 15 -3.11 -7.71 -8.41
N SER A 16 -2.48 -7.44 -9.55
CA SER A 16 -3.04 -7.71 -10.85
C SER A 16 -1.91 -7.89 -11.86
N GLU A 17 -2.09 -8.85 -12.77
CA GLU A 17 -1.20 -9.09 -13.91
C GLU A 17 -0.94 -7.86 -14.80
N ARG A 18 -1.82 -6.85 -14.72
CA ARG A 18 -1.72 -5.63 -15.55
C ARG A 18 -0.91 -4.52 -14.87
N TRP A 19 -0.59 -4.69 -13.60
CA TRP A 19 0.06 -3.68 -12.79
C TRP A 19 1.55 -3.89 -12.85
N GLN A 20 2.21 -3.00 -13.58
CA GLN A 20 3.64 -3.08 -13.83
C GLN A 20 4.23 -1.69 -14.03
N CYS A 21 5.50 -1.57 -13.72
CA CYS A 21 6.32 -0.41 -14.06
C CYS A 21 7.47 -0.84 -14.97
N SER A 22 7.96 0.07 -15.80
CA SER A 22 9.08 -0.19 -16.70
C SER A 22 10.20 0.79 -16.42
N PHE A 23 11.40 0.27 -16.19
CA PHE A 23 12.60 1.08 -16.02
C PHE A 23 13.13 1.63 -17.37
N GLY A 24 12.50 1.28 -18.50
CA GLY A 24 12.97 1.64 -19.85
C GLY A 24 14.06 0.71 -20.40
N TRP A 25 14.53 -0.24 -19.60
CA TRP A 25 15.39 -1.35 -20.00
C TRP A 25 14.98 -2.62 -19.24
N GLY A 26 15.17 -3.79 -19.85
CA GLY A 26 14.79 -5.08 -19.25
C GLY A 26 13.29 -5.39 -19.33
N GLU A 27 12.86 -6.40 -18.58
CA GLU A 27 11.45 -6.78 -18.48
C GLU A 27 10.71 -5.84 -17.51
N PRO A 28 9.43 -5.52 -17.77
CA PRO A 28 8.61 -4.78 -16.82
C PRO A 28 8.51 -5.51 -15.48
N ILE A 29 8.57 -4.76 -14.40
CA ILE A 29 8.42 -5.29 -13.05
C ILE A 29 6.97 -5.18 -12.64
N LYS A 30 6.34 -6.32 -12.34
CA LYS A 30 4.97 -6.31 -11.83
C LYS A 30 4.93 -5.84 -10.39
N LEU A 31 3.89 -5.10 -10.08
CA LEU A 31 3.68 -4.47 -8.78
C LEU A 31 2.38 -4.97 -8.14
N GLY A 32 2.42 -5.10 -6.82
CA GLY A 32 1.26 -5.25 -5.96
C GLY A 32 1.15 -4.05 -5.02
N MET A 33 0.09 -4.04 -4.22
CA MET A 33 -0.15 -3.00 -3.24
C MET A 33 -0.55 -3.62 -1.90
N VAL A 34 0.09 -3.15 -0.84
CA VAL A 34 -0.28 -3.44 0.55
C VAL A 34 -1.16 -2.30 1.05
N LEU A 35 -2.29 -2.66 1.65
CA LEU A 35 -3.14 -1.77 2.43
C LEU A 35 -3.02 -2.18 3.89
N GLU A 36 -2.48 -1.30 4.72
CA GLU A 36 -2.29 -1.53 6.15
C GLU A 36 -3.17 -0.61 6.98
N ALA A 37 -3.93 -1.18 7.92
CA ALA A 37 -4.59 -0.44 8.97
C ALA A 37 -3.63 -0.11 10.10
N VAL A 38 -3.42 1.19 10.34
CA VAL A 38 -2.51 1.72 11.36
C VAL A 38 -3.31 2.33 12.50
N ASP A 39 -2.99 1.93 13.73
CA ASP A 39 -3.58 2.48 14.95
C ASP A 39 -2.82 3.73 15.43
N LEU A 40 -3.55 4.85 15.51
CA LEU A 40 -3.15 6.17 15.98
C LEU A 40 -3.71 6.46 17.37
N SER A 41 -4.20 5.47 18.12
CA SER A 41 -4.81 5.65 19.45
C SER A 41 -3.89 6.34 20.46
N SER A 42 -2.58 6.23 20.29
CA SER A 42 -1.58 6.99 21.04
C SER A 42 -1.71 8.52 20.91
N GLU A 43 -2.45 9.01 19.91
CA GLU A 43 -2.75 10.43 19.69
C GLU A 43 -4.05 10.91 20.38
N GLY A 44 -4.76 10.03 21.10
CA GLY A 44 -5.94 10.40 21.89
C GLY A 44 -7.17 10.82 21.08
N ARG A 45 -7.35 10.24 19.88
CA ARG A 45 -8.48 10.53 18.97
C ARG A 45 -9.60 9.49 19.09
N ASP A 46 -10.84 9.92 18.85
CA ASP A 46 -12.02 9.02 18.82
C ASP A 46 -12.00 8.08 17.60
N PHE A 47 -11.45 8.54 16.46
CA PHE A 47 -11.18 7.71 15.28
C PHE A 47 -9.68 7.51 15.13
N SER A 48 -9.23 6.34 15.56
CA SER A 48 -7.81 6.04 15.73
C SER A 48 -7.21 5.27 14.56
N TYR A 49 -7.99 4.69 13.65
CA TYR A 49 -7.43 3.86 12.59
C TYR A 49 -7.36 4.60 11.27
N ILE A 50 -6.26 4.48 10.53
CA ILE A 50 -6.14 4.94 9.13
C ILE A 50 -5.71 3.79 8.24
N ILE A 51 -5.85 3.94 6.92
CA ILE A 51 -5.26 3.02 5.94
C ILE A 51 -4.06 3.68 5.27
N GLU A 52 -2.89 3.06 5.41
CA GLU A 52 -1.70 3.38 4.61
C GLU A 52 -1.64 2.43 3.41
N ALA A 53 -1.39 2.98 2.21
CA ALA A 53 -1.22 2.20 1.00
C ALA A 53 0.24 2.28 0.54
N SER A 54 0.81 1.13 0.17
CA SER A 54 2.19 1.05 -0.31
C SER A 54 2.32 0.12 -1.51
N LEU A 55 3.06 0.53 -2.54
CA LEU A 55 3.42 -0.31 -3.66
C LEU A 55 4.67 -1.13 -3.34
N ILE A 56 4.64 -2.40 -3.71
CA ILE A 56 5.79 -3.32 -3.61
C ILE A 56 5.86 -4.17 -4.89
N PRO A 57 7.03 -4.74 -5.25
CA PRO A 57 7.11 -5.77 -6.29
C PRO A 57 6.22 -6.97 -5.97
N GLN A 58 5.66 -7.61 -6.99
CA GLN A 58 5.02 -8.92 -6.81
C GLN A 58 6.09 -9.95 -6.43
N LEU A 59 5.70 -11.01 -5.72
CA LEU A 59 6.63 -12.01 -5.17
C LEU A 59 7.60 -12.58 -6.23
N GLU A 60 7.12 -12.83 -7.45
CA GLU A 60 7.93 -13.37 -8.55
C GLU A 60 9.00 -12.40 -9.10
N PHE A 61 8.88 -11.11 -8.78
CA PHE A 61 9.83 -10.06 -9.14
C PHE A 61 10.66 -9.56 -7.96
N MET A 62 10.45 -10.10 -6.77
CA MET A 62 11.18 -9.68 -5.58
C MET A 62 12.64 -10.14 -5.63
N ASP A 63 13.55 -9.36 -5.03
CA ASP A 63 14.95 -9.74 -4.90
C ASP A 63 15.08 -11.04 -4.09
N GLU A 64 15.89 -11.97 -4.58
CA GLU A 64 16.08 -13.29 -3.98
C GLU A 64 16.71 -13.20 -2.59
N GLU A 65 17.56 -12.21 -2.32
CA GLU A 65 18.14 -11.98 -1.00
C GLU A 65 17.03 -11.73 0.05
N ILE A 66 16.02 -10.93 -0.30
CA ILE A 66 14.86 -10.65 0.58
C ILE A 66 14.07 -11.94 0.86
N LEU A 67 13.88 -12.78 -0.16
CA LEU A 67 13.16 -14.04 -0.03
C LEU A 67 13.94 -15.07 0.80
N GLU A 68 15.26 -15.09 0.68
CA GLU A 68 16.13 -15.94 1.49
C GLU A 68 16.13 -15.52 2.97
N GLU A 69 16.17 -14.21 3.26
CA GLU A 69 16.03 -13.67 4.61
C GLU A 69 14.71 -14.09 5.26
N ALA A 70 13.58 -13.96 4.55
CA ALA A 70 12.28 -14.42 5.04
C ALA A 70 12.27 -15.93 5.35
N ARG A 71 12.87 -16.76 4.47
CA ARG A 71 12.98 -18.21 4.69
C ARG A 71 13.85 -18.54 5.90
N ALA A 72 14.91 -17.79 6.15
CA ALA A 72 15.78 -17.97 7.31
C ALA A 72 15.04 -17.70 8.63
N GLU A 73 14.08 -16.77 8.62
CA GLU A 73 13.13 -16.52 9.72
C GLU A 73 12.01 -17.58 9.82
N GLY A 74 12.01 -18.59 8.94
CA GLY A 74 11.03 -19.68 8.92
C GLY A 74 9.73 -19.35 8.18
N LEU A 75 9.65 -18.20 7.52
CA LEU A 75 8.49 -17.77 6.74
C LEU A 75 8.57 -18.42 5.35
N ASN A 76 7.61 -19.29 5.04
CA ASN A 76 7.66 -20.11 3.82
C ASN A 76 6.43 -19.93 2.92
N GLY A 77 5.36 -19.31 3.43
CA GLY A 77 4.18 -18.98 2.65
C GLY A 77 4.38 -17.73 1.77
N PRO A 78 3.78 -17.66 0.57
CA PRO A 78 3.80 -16.47 -0.27
C PRO A 78 3.36 -15.20 0.47
N GLU A 79 2.28 -15.28 1.24
CA GLU A 79 1.75 -14.17 2.04
C GLU A 79 2.71 -13.77 3.17
N GLU A 80 3.38 -14.75 3.79
CA GLU A 80 4.35 -14.47 4.86
C GLU A 80 5.59 -13.77 4.31
N MET A 81 6.05 -14.15 3.12
CA MET A 81 7.17 -13.50 2.43
C MET A 81 6.83 -12.08 2.00
N LEU A 82 5.63 -11.87 1.43
CA LEU A 82 5.15 -10.53 1.09
C LEU A 82 5.03 -9.63 2.32
N ARG A 83 4.51 -10.17 3.42
CA ARG A 83 4.45 -9.46 4.70
C ARG A 83 5.85 -9.08 5.17
N TYR A 84 6.77 -10.03 5.18
CA TYR A 84 8.16 -9.79 5.60
C TYR A 84 8.82 -8.68 4.78
N ALA A 85 8.72 -8.77 3.44
CA ALA A 85 9.28 -7.77 2.55
C ALA A 85 8.71 -6.37 2.85
N TYR A 86 7.40 -6.26 3.04
CA TYR A 86 6.76 -5.01 3.39
C TYR A 86 7.16 -4.49 4.78
N GLU A 87 7.18 -5.34 5.81
CA GLU A 87 7.47 -4.90 7.19
C GLU A 87 8.94 -4.53 7.38
N CYS A 88 9.87 -5.24 6.73
CA CYS A 88 11.30 -5.01 6.87
C CYS A 88 11.84 -3.95 5.91
N TYR A 89 11.33 -3.90 4.68
CA TYR A 89 11.83 -2.99 3.64
C TYR A 89 10.86 -1.86 3.32
N GLY A 90 9.61 -1.91 3.77
CA GLY A 90 8.58 -0.92 3.44
C GLY A 90 8.08 -1.06 2.00
N GLY A 91 7.58 0.04 1.45
CA GLY A 91 7.17 0.14 0.06
C GLY A 91 7.19 1.59 -0.42
N VAL A 92 6.68 1.84 -1.62
CA VAL A 92 6.45 3.20 -2.10
C VAL A 92 5.10 3.68 -1.58
N PRO A 93 5.04 4.68 -0.70
CA PRO A 93 3.78 5.17 -0.15
C PRO A 93 2.90 5.77 -1.25
N VAL A 94 1.60 5.52 -1.15
CA VAL A 94 0.58 6.06 -2.07
C VAL A 94 -0.52 6.71 -1.26
N ASN A 95 -0.81 7.98 -1.55
CA ASN A 95 -2.01 8.61 -1.02
C ASN A 95 -3.24 8.18 -1.83
N ILE A 96 -3.87 7.09 -1.40
CA ILE A 96 -5.04 6.50 -2.05
C ILE A 96 -6.29 7.39 -1.98
N ASP A 97 -6.41 8.22 -0.95
CA ASP A 97 -7.55 9.14 -0.79
C ASP A 97 -7.42 10.36 -1.70
N ALA A 98 -6.20 10.89 -1.91
CA ALA A 98 -5.97 12.03 -2.81
C ALA A 98 -6.16 11.67 -4.30
N LEU A 99 -5.99 10.41 -4.67
CA LEU A 99 -6.17 9.92 -6.05
C LEU A 99 -7.63 9.58 -6.37
N GLN A 100 -8.57 9.78 -5.43
CA GLN A 100 -9.98 9.53 -5.68
C GLN A 100 -10.59 10.61 -6.59
N PRO A 101 -11.44 10.24 -7.56
CA PRO A 101 -12.20 11.22 -8.32
C PRO A 101 -13.12 12.02 -7.38
N ALA A 102 -13.18 13.34 -7.57
CA ALA A 102 -13.91 14.30 -6.73
C ALA A 102 -15.39 13.95 -6.43
N LYS A 103 -16.01 13.03 -7.16
CA LYS A 103 -17.38 12.53 -6.90
C LYS A 103 -17.49 11.54 -5.74
N ALA A 104 -16.40 10.91 -5.31
CA ALA A 104 -16.40 10.06 -4.11
C ALA A 104 -16.30 10.87 -2.80
N SER A 105 -15.73 12.08 -2.88
CA SER A 105 -15.38 12.93 -1.74
C SER A 105 -16.58 13.60 -1.05
N CYS A 106 -17.71 13.84 -1.76
CA CYS A 106 -18.80 14.67 -1.23
C CYS A 106 -20.20 14.01 -1.17
N GLY A 107 -20.31 12.68 -1.21
CA GLY A 107 -21.64 12.08 -1.02
C GLY A 107 -21.76 10.55 -1.03
N MET A 108 -20.76 9.81 -1.52
CA MET A 108 -20.77 8.34 -1.40
C MET A 108 -20.01 7.84 -0.17
N SER A 109 -18.96 8.54 0.27
CA SER A 109 -18.18 8.14 1.44
C SER A 109 -18.94 8.23 2.76
N SER A 110 -19.92 9.13 2.87
CA SER A 110 -20.79 9.28 4.05
C SER A 110 -21.82 8.15 4.22
N PHE A 111 -21.98 7.26 3.24
CA PHE A 111 -22.90 6.11 3.32
C PHE A 111 -22.22 4.83 3.79
N VAL A 112 -20.88 4.78 3.84
CA VAL A 112 -20.14 3.52 4.03
C VAL A 112 -19.40 3.47 5.38
N ALA A 113 -19.02 4.61 5.94
CA ALA A 113 -18.36 4.70 7.25
C ALA A 113 -18.54 6.09 7.88
N GLU A 114 -18.77 6.18 9.19
CA GLU A 114 -18.59 7.43 9.93
C GLU A 114 -17.10 7.74 9.93
N SER A 115 -16.65 8.70 9.14
CA SER A 115 -15.22 8.93 8.95
C SER A 115 -14.90 10.41 8.78
N SER A 116 -13.79 10.84 9.39
CA SER A 116 -13.18 12.15 9.14
C SER A 116 -12.02 11.99 8.16
N ILE A 117 -11.75 13.02 7.37
CA ILE A 117 -10.52 13.14 6.58
C ILE A 117 -9.71 14.21 7.26
N ASP A 118 -8.55 13.83 7.79
CA ASP A 118 -7.61 14.73 8.43
C ASP A 118 -6.22 14.55 7.79
N THR A 119 -5.37 15.57 7.94
CA THR A 119 -3.96 15.44 7.57
C THR A 119 -3.22 14.64 8.64
N VAL A 120 -2.56 13.56 8.24
CA VAL A 120 -1.77 12.68 9.10
C VAL A 120 -0.35 12.61 8.59
N ILE A 121 0.61 12.45 9.51
CA ILE A 121 1.99 12.11 9.18
C ILE A 121 2.08 10.59 9.18
N THR A 122 2.23 9.97 8.02
CA THR A 122 2.33 8.51 7.85
C THR A 122 3.57 7.95 8.53
N ARG A 123 3.69 6.61 8.61
CA ARG A 123 4.92 5.93 9.07
C ARG A 123 6.15 6.30 8.23
N THR A 124 5.96 6.61 6.95
CA THR A 124 7.03 7.13 6.06
C THR A 124 7.40 8.59 6.37
N GLY A 125 6.63 9.25 7.23
CA GLY A 125 6.80 10.64 7.62
C GLY A 125 6.19 11.62 6.62
N GLU A 126 5.35 11.18 5.70
CA GLU A 126 4.72 12.04 4.70
C GLU A 126 3.40 12.60 5.24
N ALA A 127 3.14 13.88 4.99
CA ALA A 127 1.85 14.48 5.34
C ALA A 127 0.83 14.12 4.26
N THR A 128 -0.15 13.30 4.61
CA THR A 128 -1.21 12.84 3.70
C THR A 128 -2.58 13.12 4.28
N GLU A 129 -3.54 13.45 3.42
CA GLU A 129 -4.95 13.38 3.80
C GLU A 129 -5.36 11.91 3.87
N SER A 130 -5.86 11.47 5.03
CA SER A 130 -6.20 10.08 5.28
C SER A 130 -7.56 9.99 5.95
N ARG A 131 -8.35 8.99 5.53
CA ARG A 131 -9.60 8.65 6.18
C ARG A 131 -9.36 7.97 7.53
N HIS A 132 -10.03 8.46 8.56
CA HIS A 132 -10.03 7.87 9.89
C HIS A 132 -11.24 6.93 10.09
N PHE A 133 -11.00 5.83 10.81
CA PHE A 133 -11.97 4.78 11.14
C PHE A 133 -11.99 4.53 12.64
N GLN A 134 -13.11 4.02 13.14
CA GLN A 134 -13.33 3.81 14.57
C GLN A 134 -12.53 2.60 15.08
N ASP A 135 -12.53 1.52 14.30
CA ASP A 135 -11.85 0.29 14.66
C ASP A 135 -11.16 -0.40 13.46
N LEU A 136 -10.30 -1.36 13.79
CA LEU A 136 -9.53 -2.15 12.83
C LEU A 136 -10.43 -2.88 11.81
N SER A 137 -11.57 -3.43 12.27
CA SER A 137 -12.46 -4.21 11.42
C SER A 137 -13.14 -3.32 10.38
N GLU A 138 -13.56 -2.11 10.78
CA GLU A 138 -14.11 -1.11 9.87
C GLU A 138 -13.08 -0.71 8.81
N ALA A 139 -11.86 -0.35 9.22
CA ALA A 139 -10.79 0.07 8.33
C ALA A 139 -10.46 -1.02 7.28
N ILE A 140 -10.28 -2.26 7.71
CA ILE A 140 -9.95 -3.40 6.84
C ILE A 140 -11.12 -3.76 5.91
N THR A 141 -12.36 -3.70 6.40
CA THR A 141 -13.55 -3.93 5.57
C THR A 141 -13.65 -2.86 4.49
N PHE A 142 -13.44 -1.59 4.84
CA PHE A 142 -13.43 -0.50 3.88
C PHE A 142 -12.30 -0.64 2.86
N ALA A 143 -11.09 -1.00 3.30
CA ALA A 143 -9.96 -1.22 2.41
C ALA A 143 -10.22 -2.34 1.40
N ARG A 144 -10.81 -3.45 1.84
CA ARG A 144 -11.19 -4.56 0.97
C ARG A 144 -12.29 -4.18 -0.02
N ASP A 145 -13.36 -3.56 0.47
CA ASP A 145 -14.58 -3.42 -0.33
C ASP A 145 -14.56 -2.16 -1.20
N PHE A 146 -13.83 -1.13 -0.78
CA PHE A 146 -13.72 0.14 -1.49
C PHE A 146 -12.36 0.31 -2.13
N TYR A 147 -11.27 0.41 -1.36
CA TYR A 147 -9.96 0.72 -1.91
C TYR A 147 -9.50 -0.30 -2.96
N ALA A 148 -9.74 -1.60 -2.75
CA ALA A 148 -9.39 -2.64 -3.71
C ALA A 148 -10.03 -2.45 -5.10
N VAL A 149 -11.22 -1.85 -5.15
CA VAL A 149 -11.94 -1.56 -6.40
C VAL A 149 -11.32 -0.36 -7.14
N TYR A 150 -10.75 0.59 -6.41
CA TYR A 150 -10.19 1.83 -6.97
C TYR A 150 -8.68 1.78 -7.27
N VAL A 151 -7.95 0.79 -6.74
CA VAL A 151 -6.51 0.59 -7.03
C VAL A 151 -6.16 0.65 -8.51
N PRO A 152 -6.96 0.13 -9.46
CA PRO A 152 -6.63 0.25 -10.88
C PRO A 152 -6.42 1.70 -11.37
N ILE A 153 -7.05 2.69 -10.73
CA ILE A 153 -6.86 4.12 -11.05
C ILE A 153 -5.44 4.57 -10.69
N ILE A 154 -4.91 4.12 -9.55
CA ILE A 154 -3.56 4.44 -9.06
C ILE A 154 -2.52 4.05 -10.11
N PHE A 155 -2.68 2.89 -10.74
CA PHE A 155 -1.76 2.42 -11.78
C PHE A 155 -1.82 3.22 -13.08
N GLY A 156 -2.85 4.04 -13.29
CA GLY A 156 -2.86 5.05 -14.37
C GLY A 156 -1.93 6.23 -14.10
N PHE A 157 -1.50 6.42 -12.86
CA PHE A 157 -0.58 7.48 -12.42
C PHE A 157 0.74 6.92 -11.89
N ILE A 158 1.08 5.67 -12.25
CA ILE A 158 2.21 4.96 -11.64
C ILE A 158 3.53 5.70 -11.80
N ASP A 159 3.81 6.28 -12.97
CA ASP A 159 5.06 7.02 -13.21
C ASP A 159 5.16 8.26 -12.31
N VAL A 160 4.06 9.01 -12.14
CA VAL A 160 4.01 10.18 -11.26
C VAL A 160 4.21 9.79 -9.80
N ILE A 161 3.62 8.67 -9.38
CA ILE A 161 3.77 8.13 -8.03
C ILE A 161 5.24 7.74 -7.79
N LEU A 162 5.85 7.05 -8.74
CA LEU A 162 7.23 6.58 -8.61
C LEU A 162 8.26 7.71 -8.78
N ASP A 163 7.93 8.79 -9.48
CA ASP A 163 8.77 9.99 -9.60
C ASP A 163 8.80 10.84 -8.32
N ASN A 164 7.82 10.68 -7.42
CA ASN A 164 7.77 11.46 -6.19
C ASN A 164 8.99 11.17 -5.30
N PRO A 165 9.64 12.23 -4.75
CA PRO A 165 10.76 12.06 -3.85
C PRO A 165 10.28 11.46 -2.53
N LEU A 166 10.98 10.43 -2.07
CA LEU A 166 10.70 9.80 -0.78
C LEU A 166 11.44 10.53 0.34
N ARG A 167 10.83 10.60 1.53
CA ARG A 167 11.46 11.23 2.69
C ARG A 167 12.76 10.54 3.13
N ALA A 168 12.87 9.24 2.90
CA ALA A 168 14.08 8.46 3.15
C ALA A 168 15.23 8.74 2.15
N GLY A 169 14.97 9.55 1.12
CA GLY A 169 15.88 9.81 0.01
C GLY A 169 15.57 8.95 -1.22
N GLY A 170 15.94 9.45 -2.41
CA GLY A 170 15.62 8.82 -3.69
C GLY A 170 14.16 9.03 -4.10
N THR A 171 13.71 8.23 -5.08
CA THR A 171 12.31 8.22 -5.57
C THR A 171 11.66 6.84 -5.37
N GLY A 172 10.37 6.75 -5.66
CA GLY A 172 9.68 5.46 -5.72
C GLY A 172 10.35 4.46 -6.68
N TRP A 173 10.93 4.96 -7.80
CA TRP A 173 11.72 4.13 -8.71
C TRP A 173 12.92 3.47 -8.02
N ASP A 174 13.69 4.24 -7.25
CA ASP A 174 14.84 3.71 -6.52
C ASP A 174 14.41 2.65 -5.51
N LYS A 175 13.25 2.86 -4.87
CA LYS A 175 12.70 1.93 -3.89
C LYS A 175 12.24 0.61 -4.51
N ILE A 176 11.49 0.66 -5.61
CA ILE A 176 11.11 -0.57 -6.35
C ILE A 176 12.36 -1.28 -6.86
N LYS A 177 13.35 -0.55 -7.37
CA LYS A 177 14.61 -1.12 -7.85
C LYS A 177 15.42 -1.80 -6.74
N GLN A 178 15.34 -1.31 -5.50
CA GLN A 178 15.99 -1.94 -4.35
C GLN A 178 15.32 -3.26 -3.95
N MET A 179 13.99 -3.34 -4.11
CA MET A 179 13.22 -4.51 -3.68
C MET A 179 13.03 -5.57 -4.77
N ALA A 180 13.25 -5.20 -6.03
CA ALA A 180 13.04 -6.07 -7.15
C ALA A 180 14.34 -6.74 -7.61
N LYS A 181 14.23 -7.97 -8.12
CA LYS A 181 15.35 -8.69 -8.73
C LYS A 181 15.95 -7.90 -9.88
N LYS A 182 17.29 -7.98 -10.00
CA LYS A 182 18.09 -7.28 -11.01
C LYS A 182 17.99 -7.87 -12.41
#